data_AF-A0AA44DHC1-F1
#
_entry.id   AF-A0AA44DHC1-F1
#
_cell.length_a   1.000
_cell.length_b   1.000
_cell.length_c   1.000
_cell.angle_alpha   90.00
_cell.angle_beta   90.00
_cell.angle_gamma   90.00
#
_symmetry.space_group_name_H-M   'P 1'
#
loop_
_entity.id
_entity.type
_entity.pdbx_description
1 polymer ?
#
loop_
_entity_poly.entity_id
_entity_poly.type
_entity_poly.pdbx_seq_one_letter_code
_entity_poly.pdbx_strand_id
1 'polypeptide(L)' 'RDVDQVERAISQWVTWYNEERLHSALDYVPPTEDEREWWRQQQATPQSA' A
#
# COMPACT_ATOMS: atom_id res chain seq x y z
N ARG A 1 -5.62 -14.42 26.31
CA ARG A 1 -5.22 -13.92 24.98
C ARG A 1 -6.20 -12.83 24.64
N ASP A 2 -5.73 -11.60 24.50
CA ASP A 2 -6.58 -10.43 24.35
C ASP A 2 -6.73 -10.08 22.88
N VAL A 3 -7.96 -9.89 22.41
CA VAL A 3 -8.27 -9.62 21.00
C VAL A 3 -7.73 -8.23 20.62
N ASP A 4 -7.88 -7.26 21.52
CA ASP A 4 -7.46 -5.87 21.33
C ASP A 4 -5.95 -5.77 21.07
N GLN A 5 -5.14 -6.58 21.77
CA GLN A 5 -3.69 -6.64 21.55
C GLN A 5 -3.34 -7.16 20.15
N VAL A 6 -4.06 -8.18 19.68
CA VAL A 6 -3.82 -8.78 18.35
C VAL A 6 -4.23 -7.80 17.26
N GLU A 7 -5.39 -7.14 17.40
CA GLU A 7 -5.85 -6.14 16.44
C GLU A 7 -4.89 -4.95 16.35
N ARG A 8 -4.38 -4.47 17.48
CA ARG A 8 -3.35 -3.42 17.51
C ARG A 8 -2.08 -3.86 16.80
N ALA A 9 -1.60 -5.08 17.05
CA ALA A 9 -0.39 -5.60 16.42
C ALA A 9 -0.56 -5.75 14.90
N ILE A 10 -1.70 -6.25 14.44
CA ILE A 10 -2.01 -6.37 13.01
C ILE A 10 -2.13 -4.99 12.37
N SER A 11 -2.81 -4.04 13.01
CA SER A 11 -2.95 -2.68 12.50
C SER A 11 -1.59 -2.02 12.30
N GLN A 12 -0.69 -2.13 13.29
CA GLN A 12 0.68 -1.62 13.18
C GLN A 12 1.46 -2.29 12.05
N TRP A 13 1.33 -3.61 11.91
CA TRP A 13 2.00 -4.34 10.84
C TRP A 13 1.50 -3.94 9.45
N VAL A 14 0.18 -3.76 9.28
CA VAL A 14 -0.43 -3.31 8.03
C VAL A 14 0.04 -1.91 7.67
N THR A 15 0.06 -0.98 8.62
CA THR A 15 0.57 0.38 8.40
C THR A 15 2.03 0.34 7.94
N TRP A 16 2.90 -0.35 8.67
CA TRP A 16 4.32 -0.47 8.28
C TRP A 16 4.50 -1.09 6.89
N TYR A 17 3.76 -2.16 6.59
CA TYR A 17 3.84 -2.84 5.29
C TYR A 17 3.44 -1.91 4.14
N ASN A 18 2.37 -1.14 4.30
CA ASN A 18 1.81 -0.32 3.23
C ASN A 18 2.55 1.02 3.06
N GLU A 19 3.01 1.63 4.15
CA GLU A 19 3.53 2.99 4.14
C GLU A 19 5.05 3.09 4.21
N GLU A 20 5.72 2.11 4.82
CA GLU A 20 7.16 2.21 5.15
C GLU A 20 8.03 1.14 4.49
N ARG A 21 7.50 -0.07 4.29
CA ARG A 21 8.29 -1.19 3.76
C ARG A 21 8.58 -0.99 2.27
N LEU A 22 9.86 -0.97 1.91
CA LEU A 22 10.30 -0.93 0.52
C LEU A 22 10.28 -2.33 -0.11
N HIS A 23 9.73 -2.44 -1.32
CA HIS A 23 9.63 -3.71 -2.05
C HIS A 23 10.47 -3.67 -3.33
N SER A 24 11.42 -4.60 -3.48
CA SER A 24 12.27 -4.67 -4.68
C SER A 24 11.49 -4.96 -5.96
N ALA A 25 10.29 -5.56 -5.86
CA ALA A 25 9.39 -5.78 -6.99
C ALA A 25 8.65 -4.50 -7.43
N LEU A 26 8.61 -3.49 -6.55
CA LEU A 26 8.02 -2.16 -6.79
C LEU A 26 9.13 -1.10 -6.89
N ASP A 27 10.28 -1.44 -7.49
CA ASP A 27 11.43 -0.52 -7.59
C ASP A 27 11.86 0.13 -6.27
N TYR A 28 11.70 -0.58 -5.15
CA TYR A 28 11.98 -0.12 -3.79
C TYR A 28 11.09 1.06 -3.33
N VAL A 29 9.82 1.11 -3.73
CA VAL A 29 8.82 2.00 -3.11
C VAL A 29 7.83 1.24 -2.19
N PRO A 30 7.14 1.94 -1.27
CA PRO A 30 6.04 1.36 -0.50
C PRO A 30 4.80 1.07 -1.37
N PRO A 31 3.99 0.05 -1.02
CA PRO A 31 2.78 -0.30 -1.77
C PRO A 31 1.80 0.86 -1.97
N THR A 32 1.61 1.73 -0.96
CA THR A 32 0.71 2.89 -1.06
C THR A 32 1.22 3.94 -2.05
N GLU A 33 2.53 4.02 -2.31
CA GLU A 33 3.07 4.92 -3.33
C GLU A 33 2.85 4.36 -4.74
N ASP A 34 3.17 3.09 -4.92
CA ASP A 34 2.94 2.37 -6.18
C ASP A 34 1.46 2.42 -6.59
N GLU A 35 0.55 2.11 -5.67
CA GLU A 35 -0.88 2.15 -5.93
C GLU A 35 -1.36 3.55 -6.31
N ARG A 36 -0.85 4.61 -5.66
CA ARG A 36 -1.20 6.00 -5.99
C ARG A 36 -0.72 6.39 -7.38
N GLU A 37 0.47 5.96 -7.78
CA GLU A 37 0.99 6.19 -9.14
C GLU A 37 0.14 5.43 -10.17
N TRP A 38 -0.15 4.15 -9.91
CA TRP A 38 -1.00 3.32 -10.76
C TRP A 38 -2.40 3.91 -10.97
N TRP A 39 -3.05 4.42 -9.90
CA TRP A 39 -4.34 5.09 -10.02
C TRP A 39 -4.27 6.41 -10.78
N ARG A 40 -3.20 7.19 -10.61
CA ARG A 40 -3.00 8.43 -11.39
C ARG A 40 -2.89 8.13 -12.88
N GLN A 41 -2.14 7.10 -13.26
CA GLN A 41 -1.98 6.71 -14.67
C GLN A 41 -3.30 6.25 -15.29
N GLN A 42 -4.11 5.46 -14.57
CA GLN A 42 -5.42 5.05 -15.07
C GLN A 42 -6.38 6.22 -15.26
N GLN A 43 -6.43 7.16 -14.32
CA GLN A 43 -7.28 8.35 -14.45
C GLN A 43 -6.82 9.28 -15.58
N ALA A 44 -5.51 9.31 -15.87
CA ALA A 44 -4.94 10.07 -16.97
C ALA A 44 -5.09 9.39 -18.34
N THR A 45 -5.47 8.11 -18.38
CA THR A 45 -5.72 7.39 -19.63
C THR A 45 -7.19 7.63 -20.02
N PRO A 46 -7.50 8.50 -20.99
CA PRO A 46 -8.87 8.60 -21.48
C PRO A 46 -9.25 7.24 -22.05
N GLN A 47 -10.32 6.66 -21.52
CA GLN A 47 -10.96 5.47 -22.07
C GLN A 47 -11.33 5.78 -23.51
N SER A 48 -10.46 5.38 -24.45
CA SER A 48 -10.74 5.48 -25.88
C SER A 48 -11.87 4.50 -26.16
N ALA A 49 -13.05 5.05 -26.43
CA ALA A 49 -14.21 4.32 -26.94
C ALA A 49 -14.01 4.01 -28.42
#